data_AF-A0AA39HGT6-F1
#
_entry.id   AF-A0AA39HGT6-F1
#
_cell.length_a   1.000
_cell.length_b   1.000
_cell.length_c   1.000
_cell.angle_alpha   90.00
_cell.angle_beta   90.00
_cell.angle_gamma   90.00
#
_symmetry.space_group_name_H-M   'P 1'
#
loop_
_entity.id
_entity.type
_entity.pdbx_description
1 polymer ?
#
loop_
_entity_poly.entity_id
_entity_poly.type
_entity_poly.pdbx_seq_one_letter_code
_entity_poly.pdbx_strand_id
1 'polypeptide(L)'
;MQVAVVFAALLALGLSEARQPRTPSMIFGRPVGGFMRNANFASKAADYPCLKAKQCGTGTVTQKQDHFDPSNKNTFEQRYQYNFEYYNASAGLVFFMLGGESSIGDGGEKWVYGDVTMVEWAKKHGAAVFQAEHRYFGTSRPTPDQSTANLKYFTIEQALEDYAQFIDAMNAKYFSNITARWVTFGGSYPGSLSAWFREKYVEKTIGAISTSSAVHLSTDYHGYIDNVAKNIANVSSTCAATIKRGFQKMQTMIYSPSERKTLEQIFDLCDPFPEEKDFSELDAQFFFSNVISTFQGINQYTNDNRGSAHFQLTLQAMCDMVDGLQQSMDDIHQVAGVMSWVNRFSPTGGANNCNPNNYTQYIETFQSGDYANPGVQESRSWIWLTCTALGYFQTTAGLEGGDMFGNTVSDSFYVDQCQKLFDQSFDITFVKNSVAKYRQKYGGAQNYNGTKCVFPNGSYDPWKDLGLLEKDANTKNEVYALTIEKGAHCSDMYPADNEYDSASLKAARVQMGKYLASFIDPSANVGTSSSSTTTTTTTTTTTTTTTTTTSPVNPSDKTTSHVNSKTTTTTTKGPVTTTKNSNAAYISGAVLLASFLYALAQ
;
A
#
# COMPACT_ATOMS: atom_id res chain seq x y z
N MET A 1 -9.34 -29.64 -53.86
CA MET A 1 -9.13 -30.02 -52.45
C MET A 1 -8.06 -29.19 -51.71
N GLN A 2 -7.28 -28.34 -52.39
CA GLN A 2 -6.28 -27.46 -51.75
C GLN A 2 -6.74 -26.00 -51.49
N VAL A 3 -7.89 -25.57 -52.02
CA VAL A 3 -8.40 -24.20 -51.80
C VAL A 3 -9.26 -24.09 -50.52
N ALA A 4 -9.88 -25.19 -50.07
CA ALA A 4 -10.69 -25.22 -48.85
C ALA A 4 -9.85 -25.21 -47.56
N VAL A 5 -8.62 -25.71 -47.60
CA VAL A 5 -7.70 -25.74 -46.45
C VAL A 5 -7.12 -24.34 -46.18
N VAL A 6 -6.94 -23.52 -47.22
CA VAL A 6 -6.42 -22.15 -47.08
C VAL A 6 -7.48 -21.18 -46.52
N PHE A 7 -8.77 -21.38 -46.83
CA PHE A 7 -9.85 -20.59 -46.24
C PHE A 7 -10.12 -20.96 -44.77
N ALA A 8 -9.99 -22.23 -44.39
CA ALA A 8 -10.07 -22.63 -42.98
C ALA A 8 -8.87 -22.10 -42.15
N ALA A 9 -7.68 -22.03 -42.75
CA ALA A 9 -6.50 -21.44 -42.11
C ALA A 9 -6.61 -19.90 -41.99
N LEU A 10 -7.25 -19.20 -42.94
CA LEU A 10 -7.47 -17.76 -42.86
C LEU A 10 -8.60 -17.37 -41.89
N LEU A 11 -9.58 -18.25 -41.64
CA LEU A 11 -10.57 -18.07 -40.57
C LEU A 11 -9.99 -18.37 -39.17
N ALA A 12 -8.97 -19.23 -39.07
CA ALA A 12 -8.20 -19.46 -37.84
C ALA A 12 -7.09 -18.41 -37.60
N LEU A 13 -6.76 -17.61 -38.63
CA LEU A 13 -5.84 -16.47 -38.58
C LEU A 13 -6.58 -15.12 -38.63
N GLY A 14 -7.89 -15.13 -38.39
CA GLY A 14 -8.59 -13.99 -37.82
C GLY A 14 -7.97 -13.74 -36.46
N LEU A 15 -6.87 -12.99 -36.47
CA LEU A 15 -6.25 -12.37 -35.31
C LEU A 15 -7.40 -11.85 -34.46
N SER A 16 -7.71 -12.57 -33.37
CA SER A 16 -8.17 -11.87 -32.19
C SER A 16 -7.03 -10.89 -31.92
N GLU A 17 -7.18 -9.65 -32.38
CA GLU A 17 -6.66 -8.55 -31.59
C GLU A 17 -7.15 -8.88 -30.18
N ALA A 18 -6.24 -9.37 -29.34
CA ALA A 18 -6.55 -9.71 -27.98
C ALA A 18 -7.13 -8.42 -27.41
N ARG A 19 -8.46 -8.38 -27.26
CA ARG A 19 -9.16 -7.23 -26.72
C ARG A 19 -8.45 -6.97 -25.41
N GLN A 20 -7.78 -5.82 -25.29
CA GLN A 20 -7.16 -5.41 -24.04
C GLN A 20 -8.19 -5.69 -22.93
N PRO A 21 -7.82 -6.40 -21.85
CA PRO A 21 -8.79 -6.77 -20.84
C PRO A 21 -9.52 -5.52 -20.34
N ARG A 22 -10.85 -5.54 -20.37
CA ARG A 22 -11.68 -4.43 -19.89
C ARG A 22 -11.68 -4.46 -18.36
N THR A 23 -10.60 -3.97 -17.75
CA THR A 23 -10.48 -3.88 -16.29
C THR A 23 -10.77 -2.47 -15.83
N PRO A 24 -11.44 -2.28 -14.67
CA PRO A 24 -11.53 -0.99 -14.01
C PRO A 24 -10.15 -0.32 -13.88
N SER A 25 -10.09 1.01 -14.00
CA SER A 25 -8.84 1.77 -13.86
C SER A 25 -8.24 1.63 -12.46
N MET A 26 -9.10 1.46 -11.45
CA MET A 26 -8.77 1.25 -10.05
C MET A 26 -9.49 0.00 -9.54
N ILE A 27 -8.76 -0.84 -8.81
CA ILE A 27 -9.24 -2.04 -8.13
C ILE A 27 -8.89 -1.86 -6.65
N PHE A 28 -9.88 -1.68 -5.77
CA PHE A 28 -9.68 -1.59 -4.31
C PHE A 28 -8.71 -0.46 -3.88
N GLY A 29 -8.84 0.71 -4.52
CA GLY A 29 -8.04 1.90 -4.23
C GLY A 29 -6.67 1.95 -4.92
N ARG A 30 -6.33 0.97 -5.77
CA ARG A 30 -5.04 0.93 -6.50
C ARG A 30 -5.23 0.68 -7.99
N PRO A 31 -4.36 1.22 -8.88
CA PRO A 31 -4.45 0.91 -10.29
C PRO A 31 -4.09 -0.56 -10.60
N VAL A 32 -4.52 -1.04 -11.77
CA VAL A 32 -4.08 -2.34 -12.29
C VAL A 32 -2.55 -2.34 -12.41
N GLY A 33 -1.89 -3.32 -11.80
CA GLY A 33 -0.44 -3.42 -11.82
C GLY A 33 0.30 -2.47 -10.87
N GLY A 34 -0.23 -2.22 -9.67
CA GLY A 34 0.58 -1.59 -8.62
C GLY A 34 -0.09 -0.45 -7.87
N PHE A 35 0.75 0.37 -7.24
CA PHE A 35 0.40 1.70 -6.77
C PHE A 35 0.36 2.69 -7.95
N MET A 36 -0.26 3.87 -7.74
CA MET A 36 -0.08 4.97 -8.68
C MET A 36 1.41 5.30 -8.84
N ARG A 37 1.86 5.32 -10.10
CA ARG A 37 3.24 5.58 -10.48
C ARG A 37 3.51 7.08 -10.35
N ASN A 38 4.69 7.45 -9.86
CA ASN A 38 5.10 8.86 -9.92
C ASN A 38 5.51 9.19 -11.36
N ALA A 39 4.91 10.21 -11.96
CA ALA A 39 5.28 10.67 -13.29
C ALA A 39 6.77 11.07 -13.39
N ASN A 40 7.38 11.51 -12.29
CA ASN A 40 8.82 11.82 -12.23
C ASN A 40 9.70 10.56 -12.26
N PHE A 41 9.19 9.40 -11.83
CA PHE A 41 9.85 8.09 -12.00
C PHE A 41 9.65 7.49 -13.39
N ALA A 42 8.78 8.07 -14.21
CA ALA A 42 8.63 7.73 -15.63
C ALA A 42 9.63 8.48 -16.53
N SER A 43 10.54 9.28 -15.95
CA SER A 43 11.66 9.88 -16.68
C SER A 43 12.56 8.80 -17.28
N LYS A 44 13.15 9.08 -18.45
CA LYS A 44 13.93 8.09 -19.19
C LYS A 44 15.20 7.78 -18.41
N ALA A 45 15.72 6.57 -18.53
CA ALA A 45 17.03 6.17 -17.99
C ALA A 45 18.20 7.12 -18.40
N ALA A 46 18.02 7.97 -19.42
CA ALA A 46 18.98 8.99 -19.80
C ALA A 46 19.02 10.23 -18.87
N ASP A 47 18.08 10.35 -17.94
CA ASP A 47 17.87 11.56 -17.15
C ASP A 47 18.62 11.53 -15.80
N TYR A 48 19.01 10.36 -15.30
CA TYR A 48 19.78 10.25 -14.05
C TYR A 48 21.30 10.31 -14.28
N PRO A 49 22.03 11.26 -13.64
CA PRO A 49 23.48 11.39 -13.79
C PRO A 49 24.26 10.10 -13.46
N CYS A 50 23.87 9.35 -12.44
CA CYS A 50 24.53 8.11 -12.07
C CYS A 50 24.51 7.04 -13.17
N LEU A 51 23.48 7.02 -14.03
CA LEU A 51 23.38 6.05 -15.13
C LEU A 51 24.42 6.35 -16.21
N LYS A 52 24.62 7.64 -16.52
CA LYS A 52 25.71 8.10 -17.42
C LYS A 52 27.08 7.80 -16.84
N ALA A 53 27.24 7.99 -15.53
CA ALA A 53 28.48 7.69 -14.81
C ALA A 53 28.70 6.19 -14.53
N LYS A 54 27.74 5.32 -14.90
CA LYS A 54 27.76 3.86 -14.61
C LYS A 54 27.88 3.53 -13.11
N GLN A 55 27.42 4.42 -12.25
CA GLN A 55 27.42 4.24 -10.79
C GLN A 55 26.12 3.62 -10.28
N CYS A 56 25.06 3.61 -11.09
CA CYS A 56 23.79 2.98 -10.77
C CYS A 56 23.31 2.15 -11.97
N GLY A 57 22.32 1.29 -11.76
CA GLY A 57 21.78 0.45 -12.82
C GLY A 57 20.89 -0.68 -12.32
N THR A 58 20.75 -1.69 -13.16
CA THR A 58 19.96 -2.90 -12.87
C THR A 58 20.84 -4.14 -13.01
N GLY A 59 20.47 -5.21 -12.30
CA GLY A 59 21.11 -6.51 -12.41
C GLY A 59 20.16 -7.63 -12.00
N THR A 60 20.63 -8.86 -12.08
CA THR A 60 19.94 -10.02 -11.52
C THR A 60 20.85 -10.76 -10.54
N VAL A 61 20.22 -11.43 -9.58
CA VAL A 61 20.86 -12.39 -8.69
C VAL A 61 20.11 -13.71 -8.74
N THR A 62 20.85 -14.80 -8.82
CA THR A 62 20.27 -16.14 -8.77
C THR A 62 19.77 -16.44 -7.36
N GLN A 63 18.47 -16.71 -7.25
CA GLN A 63 17.77 -17.08 -6.03
C GLN A 63 17.31 -18.54 -6.08
N LYS A 64 17.15 -19.17 -4.92
CA LYS A 64 16.48 -20.47 -4.83
C LYS A 64 14.99 -20.29 -5.10
N GLN A 65 14.39 -21.22 -5.84
CA GLN A 65 12.93 -21.27 -5.97
C GLN A 65 12.27 -21.53 -4.61
N ASP A 66 12.85 -22.46 -3.85
CA ASP A 66 12.38 -22.86 -2.53
C ASP A 66 13.52 -22.85 -1.51
N HIS A 67 13.43 -21.97 -0.52
CA HIS A 67 14.40 -21.86 0.57
C HIS A 67 14.19 -22.88 1.69
N PHE A 68 13.02 -23.52 1.74
CA PHE A 68 12.61 -24.41 2.82
C PHE A 68 12.64 -25.90 2.42
N ASP A 69 12.86 -26.20 1.14
CA ASP A 69 13.14 -27.55 0.66
C ASP A 69 14.59 -27.66 0.14
N PRO A 70 15.52 -28.25 0.92
CA PRO A 70 16.91 -28.39 0.50
C PRO A 70 17.10 -29.38 -0.66
N SER A 71 16.11 -30.22 -0.97
CA SER A 71 16.13 -31.14 -2.11
C SER A 71 15.81 -30.42 -3.43
N ASN A 72 15.04 -29.33 -3.37
CA ASN A 72 14.76 -28.49 -4.53
C ASN A 72 16.03 -27.74 -4.97
N LYS A 73 16.49 -28.01 -6.19
CA LYS A 73 17.67 -27.38 -6.79
C LYS A 73 17.31 -26.29 -7.82
N ASN A 74 16.03 -26.03 -8.03
CA ASN A 74 15.58 -25.03 -8.98
C ASN A 74 15.93 -23.64 -8.48
N THR A 75 16.26 -22.77 -9.42
CA THR A 75 16.61 -21.37 -9.18
C THR A 75 15.84 -20.47 -10.11
N PHE A 76 15.79 -19.18 -9.78
CA PHE A 76 15.29 -18.14 -10.66
C PHE A 76 16.14 -16.88 -10.53
N GLU A 77 16.02 -15.99 -11.52
CA GLU A 77 16.72 -14.71 -11.49
C GLU A 77 15.83 -13.64 -10.84
N GLN A 78 16.26 -13.13 -9.69
CA GLN A 78 15.63 -11.99 -9.04
C GLN A 78 16.25 -10.70 -9.56
N ARG A 79 15.42 -9.80 -10.09
CA ARG A 79 15.86 -8.48 -10.57
C ARG A 79 16.16 -7.56 -9.38
N TYR A 80 17.19 -6.74 -9.51
CA TYR A 80 17.47 -5.67 -8.57
C TYR A 80 17.95 -4.40 -9.28
N GLN A 81 17.83 -3.28 -8.60
CA GLN A 81 18.43 -2.00 -8.95
C GLN A 81 19.46 -1.61 -7.88
N TYR A 82 20.46 -0.82 -8.28
CA TYR A 82 21.50 -0.35 -7.38
C TYR A 82 21.93 1.07 -7.73
N ASN A 83 22.45 1.79 -6.74
CA ASN A 83 23.06 3.10 -6.89
C ASN A 83 24.23 3.28 -5.91
N PHE A 84 25.44 3.46 -6.46
CA PHE A 84 26.69 3.70 -5.74
C PHE A 84 27.17 5.15 -5.84
N GLU A 85 26.41 6.07 -6.43
CA GLU A 85 26.82 7.47 -6.64
C GLU A 85 27.33 8.13 -5.34
N TYR A 86 26.68 7.82 -4.22
CA TYR A 86 26.96 8.41 -2.91
C TYR A 86 27.77 7.50 -1.98
N TYR A 87 28.16 6.31 -2.43
CA TYR A 87 28.72 5.31 -1.53
C TYR A 87 30.12 5.69 -1.05
N ASN A 88 30.29 5.75 0.28
CA ASN A 88 31.57 5.91 0.95
C ASN A 88 31.96 4.59 1.63
N ALA A 89 33.00 3.93 1.10
CA ALA A 89 33.47 2.65 1.61
C ALA A 89 33.87 2.68 3.10
N SER A 90 34.34 3.82 3.60
CA SER A 90 34.71 3.98 5.03
C SER A 90 33.49 3.98 5.95
N ALA A 91 32.31 4.36 5.46
CA ALA A 91 31.06 4.28 6.22
C ALA A 91 30.49 2.85 6.22
N GLY A 92 30.70 2.12 5.11
CA GLY A 92 30.22 0.76 4.91
C GLY A 92 28.70 0.63 5.01
N LEU A 93 27.95 1.70 4.72
CA LEU A 93 26.49 1.74 4.86
C LEU A 93 25.80 1.33 3.57
N VAL A 94 24.72 0.56 3.70
CA VAL A 94 23.88 0.14 2.59
C VAL A 94 22.41 0.32 2.95
N PHE A 95 21.66 1.07 2.15
CA PHE A 95 20.23 1.26 2.29
C PHE A 95 19.51 0.39 1.27
N PHE A 96 18.53 -0.38 1.73
CA PHE A 96 17.92 -1.44 0.94
C PHE A 96 16.40 -1.36 0.96
N MET A 97 15.84 -0.91 -0.16
CA MET A 97 14.40 -0.96 -0.39
C MET A 97 13.97 -2.40 -0.70
N LEU A 98 13.12 -2.97 0.14
CA LEU A 98 12.49 -4.25 -0.15
C LEU A 98 11.38 -4.02 -1.17
N GLY A 99 11.37 -4.79 -2.26
CA GLY A 99 10.31 -4.71 -3.26
C GLY A 99 8.98 -5.23 -2.73
N GLY A 100 7.90 -4.77 -3.33
CA GLY A 100 6.54 -5.18 -2.99
C GLY A 100 5.74 -5.65 -4.18
N GLU A 101 4.48 -5.24 -4.16
CA GLU A 101 3.40 -5.67 -5.02
C GLU A 101 3.37 -4.94 -6.38
N SER A 102 4.55 -4.74 -6.96
CA SER A 102 4.75 -4.10 -8.26
C SER A 102 6.10 -4.47 -8.89
N SER A 103 6.19 -4.37 -10.21
CA SER A 103 7.46 -4.44 -10.95
C SER A 103 8.36 -3.25 -10.60
N ILE A 104 9.66 -3.48 -10.54
CA ILE A 104 10.70 -2.42 -10.49
C ILE A 104 11.32 -2.19 -11.87
N GLY A 105 10.78 -2.80 -12.94
CA GLY A 105 11.23 -2.64 -14.32
C GLY A 105 10.87 -1.28 -14.94
N ASP A 106 10.81 -1.23 -16.27
CA ASP A 106 10.40 -0.01 -16.97
C ASP A 106 8.96 0.39 -16.61
N GLY A 107 8.80 1.66 -16.23
CA GLY A 107 7.56 2.19 -15.66
C GLY A 107 7.24 1.72 -14.24
N GLY A 108 8.04 0.81 -13.66
CA GLY A 108 7.90 0.33 -12.29
C GLY A 108 8.42 1.30 -11.23
N GLU A 109 8.44 0.86 -9.97
CA GLU A 109 8.96 1.67 -8.86
C GLU A 109 10.48 1.89 -8.96
N LYS A 110 10.92 3.12 -8.66
CA LYS A 110 12.29 3.60 -8.83
C LYS A 110 12.82 4.25 -7.55
N TRP A 111 13.00 3.46 -6.49
CA TRP A 111 13.40 3.98 -5.18
C TRP A 111 14.90 4.19 -5.01
N VAL A 112 15.73 3.84 -6.00
CA VAL A 112 17.20 4.00 -5.94
C VAL A 112 17.71 5.25 -6.68
N TYR A 113 16.81 6.03 -7.27
CA TYR A 113 17.13 7.18 -8.11
C TYR A 113 16.48 8.48 -7.61
N GLY A 114 16.95 9.61 -8.14
CA GLY A 114 16.39 10.93 -7.88
C GLY A 114 16.61 11.40 -6.45
N ASP A 115 15.64 12.15 -5.94
CA ASP A 115 15.63 12.89 -4.68
C ASP A 115 14.63 12.30 -3.67
N VAL A 116 14.29 11.02 -3.80
CA VAL A 116 13.48 10.31 -2.80
C VAL A 116 14.18 10.29 -1.44
N THR A 117 13.39 10.26 -0.37
CA THR A 117 13.91 10.42 1.01
C THR A 117 15.07 9.46 1.34
N MET A 118 14.98 8.19 0.93
CA MET A 118 16.04 7.20 1.15
C MET A 118 17.36 7.59 0.44
N VAL A 119 17.27 8.11 -0.79
CA VAL A 119 18.45 8.50 -1.59
C VAL A 119 19.06 9.79 -1.04
N GLU A 120 18.26 10.75 -0.58
CA GLU A 120 18.75 11.95 0.11
C GLU A 120 19.48 11.59 1.42
N TRP A 121 18.97 10.61 2.17
CA TRP A 121 19.69 10.09 3.34
C TRP A 121 20.95 9.33 2.95
N ALA A 122 20.94 8.57 1.84
CA ALA A 122 22.13 7.88 1.35
C ALA A 122 23.24 8.88 0.99
N LYS A 123 22.89 9.97 0.30
CA LYS A 123 23.77 11.09 0.01
C LYS A 123 24.36 11.73 1.27
N LYS A 124 23.52 11.94 2.30
CA LYS A 124 23.96 12.52 3.57
C LYS A 124 24.92 11.61 4.35
N HIS A 125 24.71 10.30 4.32
CA HIS A 125 25.42 9.34 5.17
C HIS A 125 26.49 8.52 4.43
N GLY A 126 26.62 8.69 3.12
CA GLY A 126 27.58 7.96 2.30
C GLY A 126 27.19 6.50 2.06
N ALA A 127 25.89 6.20 1.91
CA ALA A 127 25.40 4.83 1.76
C ALA A 127 25.29 4.42 0.27
N ALA A 128 25.53 3.14 -0.02
CA ALA A 128 25.07 2.52 -1.26
C ALA A 128 23.55 2.29 -1.16
N VAL A 129 22.85 2.27 -2.28
CA VAL A 129 21.40 2.06 -2.32
C VAL A 129 21.06 0.87 -3.20
N PHE A 130 20.18 0.00 -2.72
CA PHE A 130 19.63 -1.13 -3.47
C PHE A 130 18.11 -1.16 -3.41
N GLN A 131 17.50 -1.76 -4.42
CA GLN A 131 16.11 -2.21 -4.42
C GLN A 131 16.04 -3.58 -5.06
N ALA A 132 15.45 -4.58 -4.39
CA ALA A 132 15.28 -5.92 -4.95
C ALA A 132 13.80 -6.16 -5.28
N GLU A 133 13.52 -6.71 -6.45
CA GLU A 133 12.16 -7.02 -6.87
C GLU A 133 11.62 -8.22 -6.10
N HIS A 134 10.36 -8.14 -5.70
CA HIS A 134 9.70 -9.22 -4.98
C HIS A 134 9.47 -10.41 -5.91
N ARG A 135 9.65 -11.65 -5.42
CA ARG A 135 9.28 -12.86 -6.17
C ARG A 135 7.83 -12.78 -6.67
N TYR A 136 7.57 -13.28 -7.87
CA TYR A 136 6.28 -13.24 -8.57
C TYR A 136 5.82 -11.86 -9.08
N PHE A 137 6.57 -10.79 -8.84
CA PHE A 137 6.31 -9.49 -9.47
C PHE A 137 7.33 -9.18 -10.56
N GLY A 138 6.90 -8.42 -11.57
CA GLY A 138 7.74 -8.05 -12.71
C GLY A 138 8.37 -9.27 -13.41
N THR A 139 9.70 -9.27 -13.49
CA THR A 139 10.48 -10.33 -14.17
C THR A 139 11.09 -11.34 -13.20
N SER A 140 10.88 -11.18 -11.89
CA SER A 140 11.40 -12.07 -10.85
C SER A 140 10.47 -13.26 -10.66
N ARG A 141 10.60 -14.26 -11.54
CA ARG A 141 9.59 -15.32 -11.75
C ARG A 141 10.14 -16.70 -11.33
N PRO A 142 9.77 -17.22 -10.15
CA PRO A 142 10.24 -18.53 -9.68
C PRO A 142 9.74 -19.71 -10.51
N THR A 143 8.63 -19.54 -11.23
CA THR A 143 7.95 -20.57 -12.01
C THR A 143 7.65 -20.07 -13.43
N PRO A 144 7.34 -20.96 -14.40
CA PRO A 144 7.02 -20.57 -15.77
C PRO A 144 5.73 -19.75 -15.92
N ASP A 145 4.81 -19.89 -14.96
CA ASP A 145 3.53 -19.18 -14.89
C ASP A 145 3.08 -18.99 -13.42
N GLN A 146 1.92 -18.34 -13.24
CA GLN A 146 1.19 -18.10 -11.99
C GLN A 146 -0.09 -18.94 -11.90
N SER A 147 -0.10 -20.15 -12.45
CA SER A 147 -1.12 -21.13 -12.12
C SER A 147 -1.13 -21.40 -10.61
N THR A 148 -2.28 -21.77 -10.05
CA THR A 148 -2.43 -22.03 -8.60
C THR A 148 -1.35 -22.98 -8.05
N ALA A 149 -1.03 -24.05 -8.81
CA ALA A 149 0.00 -25.01 -8.43
C ALA A 149 1.42 -24.40 -8.37
N ASN A 150 1.70 -23.42 -9.23
CA ASN A 150 2.97 -22.73 -9.31
C ASN A 150 3.09 -21.55 -8.32
N LEU A 151 1.97 -21.03 -7.80
CA LEU A 151 1.96 -19.98 -6.77
C LEU A 151 2.30 -20.48 -5.36
N LYS A 152 2.45 -21.79 -5.15
CA LYS A 152 2.80 -22.37 -3.85
C LYS A 152 4.12 -21.85 -3.24
N TYR A 153 5.06 -21.35 -4.06
CA TYR A 153 6.31 -20.74 -3.57
C TYR A 153 6.18 -19.23 -3.30
N PHE A 154 4.98 -18.67 -3.47
CA PHE A 154 4.71 -17.27 -3.22
C PHE A 154 4.18 -17.08 -1.78
N THR A 155 5.12 -17.04 -0.85
CA THR A 155 4.85 -16.80 0.58
C THR A 155 5.73 -15.66 1.09
N ILE A 156 5.28 -15.03 2.18
CA ILE A 156 6.04 -13.95 2.84
C ILE A 156 7.40 -14.47 3.29
N GLU A 157 7.46 -15.68 3.85
CA GLU A 157 8.69 -16.29 4.32
C GLU A 157 9.71 -16.48 3.22
N GLN A 158 9.27 -16.98 2.06
CA GLN A 158 10.16 -17.21 0.94
C GLN A 158 10.73 -15.88 0.41
N ALA A 159 9.92 -14.81 0.39
CA ALA A 159 10.38 -13.48 0.02
C ALA A 159 11.39 -12.90 1.03
N LEU A 160 11.16 -13.11 2.33
CA LEU A 160 12.12 -12.72 3.37
C LEU A 160 13.45 -13.50 3.23
N GLU A 161 13.43 -14.78 2.87
CA GLU A 161 14.66 -15.54 2.58
C GLU A 161 15.35 -15.06 1.28
N ASP A 162 14.60 -14.64 0.25
CA ASP A 162 15.20 -14.02 -0.95
C ASP A 162 16.01 -12.78 -0.56
N TYR A 163 15.46 -11.91 0.28
CA TYR A 163 16.15 -10.71 0.73
C TYR A 163 17.38 -11.02 1.60
N ALA A 164 17.33 -12.09 2.40
CA ALA A 164 18.46 -12.55 3.18
C ALA A 164 19.60 -13.07 2.29
N GLN A 165 19.28 -13.91 1.31
CA GLN A 165 20.22 -14.40 0.30
C GLN A 165 20.74 -13.27 -0.60
N PHE A 166 19.90 -12.28 -0.90
CA PHE A 166 20.28 -11.08 -1.66
C PHE A 166 21.40 -10.31 -0.95
N ILE A 167 21.23 -10.03 0.35
CA ILE A 167 22.25 -9.34 1.16
C ILE A 167 23.57 -10.11 1.12
N ASP A 168 23.53 -11.43 1.30
CA ASP A 168 24.74 -12.27 1.28
C ASP A 168 25.45 -12.22 -0.09
N ALA A 169 24.68 -12.32 -1.17
CA ALA A 169 25.21 -12.23 -2.53
C ALA A 169 25.80 -10.83 -2.84
N MET A 170 25.14 -9.76 -2.42
CA MET A 170 25.65 -8.40 -2.63
C MET A 170 26.88 -8.11 -1.77
N ASN A 171 26.94 -8.64 -0.55
CA ASN A 171 28.12 -8.59 0.30
C ASN A 171 29.31 -9.26 -0.38
N ALA A 172 29.13 -10.47 -0.91
CA ALA A 172 30.18 -11.17 -1.65
C ALA A 172 30.61 -10.42 -2.92
N LYS A 173 29.65 -9.83 -3.65
CA LYS A 173 29.89 -9.18 -4.95
C LYS A 173 30.52 -7.80 -4.84
N TYR A 174 30.07 -6.97 -3.90
CA TYR A 174 30.40 -5.54 -3.85
C TYR A 174 31.14 -5.12 -2.58
N PHE A 175 31.05 -5.89 -1.50
CA PHE A 175 31.51 -5.48 -0.17
C PHE A 175 32.45 -6.48 0.49
N SER A 176 33.10 -7.36 -0.28
CA SER A 176 33.93 -8.46 0.24
C SER A 176 35.11 -8.03 1.13
N ASN A 177 35.55 -6.78 1.01
CA ASN A 177 36.67 -6.22 1.77
C ASN A 177 36.25 -5.37 2.99
N ILE A 178 34.95 -5.27 3.27
CA ILE A 178 34.42 -4.49 4.39
C ILE A 178 33.27 -5.22 5.09
N THR A 179 32.89 -4.76 6.28
CA THR A 179 31.63 -5.18 6.90
C THR A 179 30.53 -4.21 6.51
N ALA A 180 29.74 -4.55 5.49
CA ALA A 180 28.58 -3.76 5.09
C ALA A 180 27.49 -3.82 6.16
N ARG A 181 26.92 -2.65 6.48
CA ARG A 181 25.86 -2.48 7.49
C ARG A 181 24.59 -2.03 6.80
N TRP A 182 23.59 -2.90 6.80
CA TRP A 182 22.38 -2.74 6.02
C TRP A 182 21.23 -2.13 6.84
N VAL A 183 20.50 -1.17 6.26
CA VAL A 183 19.22 -0.67 6.78
C VAL A 183 18.15 -0.96 5.75
N THR A 184 17.05 -1.60 6.14
CA THR A 184 15.93 -1.90 5.24
C THR A 184 14.91 -0.77 5.21
N PHE A 185 14.31 -0.57 4.05
CA PHE A 185 13.27 0.42 3.79
C PHE A 185 12.10 -0.26 3.08
N GLY A 186 10.91 0.25 3.31
CA GLY A 186 9.71 -0.16 2.59
C GLY A 186 8.52 0.69 2.99
N GLY A 187 7.56 0.82 2.07
CA GLY A 187 6.24 1.39 2.36
C GLY A 187 5.12 0.42 2.04
N SER A 188 4.03 0.46 2.80
CA SER A 188 2.90 -0.47 2.65
C SER A 188 3.29 -1.92 2.98
N TYR A 189 2.95 -2.90 2.12
CA TYR A 189 3.42 -4.28 2.27
C TYR A 189 4.96 -4.38 2.33
N PRO A 190 5.76 -3.70 1.48
CA PRO A 190 7.20 -3.54 1.67
C PRO A 190 7.63 -3.01 3.04
N GLY A 191 6.87 -2.09 3.63
CA GLY A 191 7.11 -1.61 4.98
C GLY A 191 6.97 -2.76 5.97
N SER A 192 5.88 -3.51 5.86
CA SER A 192 5.63 -4.70 6.68
C SER A 192 6.74 -5.75 6.52
N LEU A 193 7.19 -5.99 5.28
CA LEU A 193 8.36 -6.82 5.00
C LEU A 193 9.63 -6.28 5.66
N SER A 194 9.88 -4.97 5.63
CA SER A 194 11.04 -4.33 6.28
C SER A 194 11.02 -4.54 7.80
N ALA A 195 9.85 -4.38 8.43
CA ALA A 195 9.65 -4.64 9.85
C ALA A 195 9.89 -6.12 10.20
N TRP A 196 9.26 -7.05 9.48
CA TRP A 196 9.40 -8.50 9.72
C TRP A 196 10.81 -9.00 9.39
N PHE A 197 11.47 -8.42 8.38
CA PHE A 197 12.86 -8.72 8.07
C PHE A 197 13.78 -8.30 9.21
N ARG A 198 13.58 -7.09 9.76
CA ARG A 198 14.34 -6.61 10.92
C ARG A 198 14.13 -7.46 12.16
N GLU A 199 12.91 -7.93 12.38
CA GLU A 199 12.56 -8.83 13.48
C GLU A 199 13.20 -10.22 13.32
N LYS A 200 13.23 -10.76 12.11
CA LYS A 200 13.72 -12.13 11.84
C LYS A 200 15.25 -12.21 11.64
N TYR A 201 15.85 -11.25 10.95
CA TYR A 201 17.27 -11.25 10.58
C TYR A 201 18.01 -10.07 11.23
N VAL A 202 17.99 -10.07 12.57
CA VAL A 202 18.59 -9.02 13.39
C VAL A 202 20.09 -8.85 13.14
N GLU A 203 20.76 -9.90 12.67
CA GLU A 203 22.18 -9.97 12.34
C GLU A 203 22.53 -9.45 10.95
N LYS A 204 21.56 -9.43 10.02
CA LYS A 204 21.78 -8.97 8.64
C LYS A 204 21.55 -7.47 8.47
N THR A 205 20.83 -6.84 9.39
CA THR A 205 20.50 -5.41 9.34
C THR A 205 20.87 -4.72 10.64
N ILE A 206 21.00 -3.39 10.60
CA ILE A 206 21.23 -2.56 11.78
C ILE A 206 20.06 -1.62 12.09
N GLY A 207 19.03 -1.61 11.24
CA GLY A 207 17.77 -0.91 11.47
C GLY A 207 16.80 -1.05 10.30
N ALA A 208 15.59 -0.54 10.49
CA ALA A 208 14.54 -0.52 9.47
C ALA A 208 13.70 0.76 9.51
N ILE A 209 13.27 1.21 8.34
CA ILE A 209 12.22 2.22 8.16
C ILE A 209 11.02 1.52 7.49
N SER A 210 9.90 1.47 8.20
CA SER A 210 8.69 0.71 7.87
C SER A 210 7.51 1.66 7.73
N THR A 211 7.43 2.40 6.61
CA THR A 211 6.38 3.41 6.46
C THR A 211 5.03 2.79 6.13
N SER A 212 3.98 3.35 6.73
CA SER A 212 2.58 3.06 6.41
C SER A 212 2.30 1.56 6.33
N SER A 213 2.98 0.80 7.19
CA SER A 213 3.06 -0.65 7.11
C SER A 213 1.89 -1.26 7.85
N ALA A 214 1.05 -2.02 7.15
CA ALA A 214 0.02 -2.84 7.77
C ALA A 214 0.67 -4.11 8.36
N VAL A 215 1.22 -4.00 9.57
CA VAL A 215 1.80 -5.16 10.30
C VAL A 215 0.75 -5.95 11.07
N HIS A 216 -0.40 -5.34 11.37
CA HIS A 216 -1.56 -6.03 11.91
C HIS A 216 -2.41 -6.63 10.78
N LEU A 217 -2.29 -7.94 10.57
CA LEU A 217 -3.03 -8.63 9.51
C LEU A 217 -4.51 -8.79 9.87
N SER A 218 -5.42 -8.48 8.95
CA SER A 218 -6.87 -8.68 9.17
C SER A 218 -7.55 -9.21 7.93
N THR A 219 -8.27 -10.34 8.03
CA THR A 219 -9.06 -10.88 6.91
C THR A 219 -10.08 -9.88 6.42
N ASP A 220 -10.97 -9.47 7.32
CA ASP A 220 -11.99 -8.45 7.09
C ASP A 220 -11.52 -7.13 7.71
N TYR A 221 -11.34 -6.10 6.88
CA TYR A 221 -10.83 -4.79 7.28
C TYR A 221 -11.73 -3.65 6.76
N HIS A 222 -12.90 -3.52 7.37
CA HIS A 222 -13.78 -2.36 7.19
C HIS A 222 -13.14 -1.03 7.61
N GLY A 223 -12.12 -1.06 8.49
CA GLY A 223 -11.40 0.12 8.95
C GLY A 223 -10.79 0.95 7.81
N TYR A 224 -10.46 0.33 6.67
CA TYR A 224 -10.05 1.07 5.47
C TYR A 224 -11.13 2.07 5.05
N ILE A 225 -12.36 1.56 4.84
CA ILE A 225 -13.49 2.32 4.32
C ILE A 225 -13.97 3.34 5.36
N ASP A 226 -13.98 2.97 6.64
CA ASP A 226 -14.27 3.89 7.75
C ASP A 226 -13.31 5.09 7.74
N ASN A 227 -12.01 4.86 7.53
CA ASN A 227 -11.03 5.92 7.46
C ASN A 227 -11.23 6.82 6.24
N VAL A 228 -11.57 6.25 5.06
CA VAL A 228 -11.92 7.05 3.88
C VAL A 228 -13.10 7.98 4.18
N ALA A 229 -14.19 7.44 4.76
CA ALA A 229 -15.37 8.21 5.11
C ALA A 229 -15.06 9.34 6.12
N LYS A 230 -14.28 9.02 7.17
CA LYS A 230 -13.82 9.98 8.19
C LYS A 230 -13.01 11.12 7.58
N ASN A 231 -12.05 10.79 6.72
CA ASN A 231 -11.19 11.80 6.12
C ASN A 231 -11.96 12.73 5.18
N ILE A 232 -12.91 12.20 4.39
CA ILE A 232 -13.82 13.02 3.57
C ILE A 232 -14.64 13.96 4.46
N ALA A 233 -15.22 13.45 5.56
CA ALA A 233 -16.00 14.25 6.49
C ALA A 233 -15.16 15.32 7.22
N ASN A 234 -13.89 15.02 7.52
CA ASN A 234 -12.94 15.97 8.10
C ASN A 234 -12.57 17.10 7.14
N VAL A 235 -12.62 16.85 5.82
CA VAL A 235 -12.38 17.87 4.79
C VAL A 235 -13.65 18.71 4.56
N SER A 236 -14.80 18.07 4.32
CA SER A 236 -16.09 18.74 4.20
C SER A 236 -17.24 17.81 4.59
N SER A 237 -18.01 18.23 5.59
CA SER A 237 -19.23 17.52 6.00
C SER A 237 -20.32 17.55 4.92
N THR A 238 -20.35 18.58 4.08
CA THR A 238 -21.32 18.71 2.98
C THR A 238 -21.02 17.70 1.89
N CYS A 239 -19.75 17.64 1.46
CA CYS A 239 -19.21 16.66 0.53
C CYS A 239 -19.51 15.23 0.98
N ALA A 240 -19.17 14.91 2.24
CA ALA A 240 -19.47 13.62 2.86
C ALA A 240 -20.96 13.27 2.83
N ALA A 241 -21.83 14.23 3.19
CA ALA A 241 -23.28 14.01 3.19
C ALA A 241 -23.85 13.80 1.78
N THR A 242 -23.33 14.50 0.79
CA THR A 242 -23.71 14.35 -0.63
C THR A 242 -23.30 12.98 -1.17
N ILE A 243 -22.05 12.56 -0.93
CA ILE A 243 -21.58 11.22 -1.31
C ILE A 243 -22.45 10.15 -0.64
N LYS A 244 -22.72 10.27 0.66
CA LYS A 244 -23.60 9.36 1.40
C LYS A 244 -24.99 9.23 0.75
N ARG A 245 -25.65 10.35 0.44
CA ARG A 245 -26.97 10.31 -0.22
C ARG A 245 -26.91 9.71 -1.62
N GLY A 246 -25.84 9.96 -2.38
CA GLY A 246 -25.61 9.32 -3.67
C GLY A 246 -25.52 7.80 -3.56
N PHE A 247 -24.74 7.29 -2.61
CA PHE A 247 -24.64 5.85 -2.32
C PHE A 247 -25.95 5.24 -1.82
N GLN A 248 -26.73 5.96 -1.01
CA GLN A 248 -28.05 5.50 -0.58
C GLN A 248 -29.03 5.34 -1.76
N LYS A 249 -29.02 6.28 -2.72
CA LYS A 249 -29.82 6.16 -3.95
C LYS A 249 -29.39 4.95 -4.77
N MET A 250 -28.09 4.77 -5.00
CA MET A 250 -27.56 3.62 -5.74
C MET A 250 -27.99 2.28 -5.13
N GLN A 251 -27.97 2.15 -3.80
CA GLN A 251 -28.41 0.94 -3.09
C GLN A 251 -29.88 0.58 -3.33
N THR A 252 -30.74 1.57 -3.58
CA THR A 252 -32.13 1.29 -3.95
C THR A 252 -32.28 0.94 -5.44
N MET A 253 -31.57 1.67 -6.31
CA MET A 253 -31.69 1.54 -7.76
C MET A 253 -31.12 0.21 -8.30
N ILE A 254 -30.07 -0.32 -7.68
CA ILE A 254 -29.35 -1.50 -8.19
C ILE A 254 -30.22 -2.78 -8.24
N TYR A 255 -31.27 -2.87 -7.41
CA TYR A 255 -32.17 -4.03 -7.38
C TYR A 255 -33.40 -3.88 -8.27
N SER A 256 -33.49 -2.79 -9.04
CA SER A 256 -34.59 -2.52 -9.96
C SER A 256 -34.11 -2.64 -11.41
N PRO A 257 -34.65 -3.56 -12.24
CA PRO A 257 -34.22 -3.74 -13.62
C PRO A 257 -34.23 -2.47 -14.46
N SER A 258 -35.24 -1.61 -14.28
CA SER A 258 -35.35 -0.35 -15.01
C SER A 258 -34.34 0.68 -14.52
N GLU A 259 -34.07 0.73 -13.22
CA GLU A 259 -33.12 1.71 -12.66
C GLU A 259 -31.66 1.28 -12.84
N ARG A 260 -31.38 -0.02 -12.99
CA ARG A 260 -30.05 -0.50 -13.43
C ARG A 260 -29.64 0.10 -14.78
N LYS A 261 -30.58 0.21 -15.73
CA LYS A 261 -30.32 0.90 -17.01
C LYS A 261 -30.02 2.39 -16.84
N THR A 262 -30.62 3.01 -15.82
CA THR A 262 -30.28 4.39 -15.46
C THR A 262 -28.87 4.47 -14.86
N LEU A 263 -28.48 3.53 -14.00
CA LEU A 263 -27.10 3.45 -13.47
C LEU A 263 -26.06 3.23 -14.57
N GLU A 264 -26.35 2.39 -15.57
CA GLU A 264 -25.51 2.19 -16.75
C GLU A 264 -25.19 3.51 -17.45
N GLN A 265 -26.19 4.38 -17.61
CA GLN A 265 -26.05 5.68 -18.26
C GLN A 265 -25.31 6.69 -17.37
N ILE A 266 -25.70 6.79 -16.09
CA ILE A 266 -25.11 7.76 -15.15
C ILE A 266 -23.61 7.51 -14.97
N PHE A 267 -23.21 6.24 -14.86
CA PHE A 267 -21.82 5.85 -14.62
C PHE A 267 -21.06 5.51 -15.90
N ASP A 268 -21.64 5.73 -17.08
CA ASP A 268 -21.04 5.44 -18.39
C ASP A 268 -20.42 4.03 -18.43
N LEU A 269 -21.21 3.00 -18.10
CA LEU A 269 -20.73 1.63 -18.01
C LEU A 269 -20.48 1.02 -19.40
N CYS A 270 -19.38 0.29 -19.54
CA CYS A 270 -19.03 -0.36 -20.81
C CYS A 270 -19.95 -1.53 -21.17
N ASP A 271 -20.48 -2.18 -20.16
CA ASP A 271 -21.26 -3.41 -20.26
C ASP A 271 -22.55 -3.21 -19.47
N PRO A 272 -23.70 -3.61 -20.03
CA PRO A 272 -24.96 -3.55 -19.29
C PRO A 272 -24.91 -4.52 -18.11
N PHE A 273 -25.71 -4.24 -17.08
CA PHE A 273 -25.94 -5.22 -16.02
C PHE A 273 -26.59 -6.48 -16.60
N PRO A 274 -26.36 -7.66 -15.99
CA PRO A 274 -27.10 -8.86 -16.34
C PRO A 274 -28.62 -8.64 -16.28
N GLU A 275 -29.34 -9.39 -17.12
CA GLU A 275 -30.80 -9.45 -17.04
C GLU A 275 -31.26 -9.96 -15.67
N GLU A 276 -32.48 -9.62 -15.25
CA GLU A 276 -32.98 -9.90 -13.89
C GLU A 276 -32.82 -11.35 -13.43
N LYS A 277 -32.99 -12.32 -14.33
CA LYS A 277 -32.81 -13.76 -14.03
C LYS A 277 -31.37 -14.18 -13.74
N ASP A 278 -30.40 -13.40 -14.23
CA ASP A 278 -28.97 -13.69 -14.18
C ASP A 278 -28.22 -12.68 -13.29
N PHE A 279 -28.90 -11.61 -12.83
CA PHE A 279 -28.35 -10.61 -11.92
C PHE A 279 -28.17 -11.20 -10.52
N SER A 280 -26.98 -11.01 -9.96
CA SER A 280 -26.60 -11.53 -8.66
C SER A 280 -26.12 -10.45 -7.71
N GLU A 281 -26.07 -10.79 -6.42
CA GLU A 281 -25.46 -9.93 -5.40
C GLU A 281 -23.99 -9.61 -5.73
N LEU A 282 -23.28 -10.50 -6.42
CA LEU A 282 -21.89 -10.25 -6.84
C LEU A 282 -21.80 -9.15 -7.89
N ASP A 283 -22.80 -9.02 -8.78
CA ASP A 283 -22.84 -7.94 -9.77
C ASP A 283 -23.10 -6.58 -9.09
N ALA A 284 -23.97 -6.56 -8.07
CA ALA A 284 -24.19 -5.39 -7.23
C ALA A 284 -22.91 -5.00 -6.46
N GLN A 285 -22.29 -5.95 -5.75
CA GLN A 285 -21.06 -5.71 -4.99
C GLN A 285 -19.91 -5.28 -5.89
N PHE A 286 -19.79 -5.85 -7.10
CA PHE A 286 -18.76 -5.44 -8.06
C PHE A 286 -18.95 -3.98 -8.50
N PHE A 287 -20.19 -3.58 -8.81
CA PHE A 287 -20.51 -2.18 -9.12
C PHE A 287 -20.14 -1.24 -7.98
N PHE A 288 -20.57 -1.52 -6.75
CA PHE A 288 -20.21 -0.69 -5.61
C PHE A 288 -18.69 -0.67 -5.38
N SER A 289 -18.01 -1.81 -5.51
CA SER A 289 -16.55 -1.86 -5.34
C SER A 289 -15.82 -0.97 -6.34
N ASN A 290 -16.29 -0.89 -7.59
CA ASN A 290 -15.72 -0.03 -8.62
C ASN A 290 -15.92 1.46 -8.30
N VAL A 291 -17.14 1.85 -7.90
CA VAL A 291 -17.45 3.25 -7.55
C VAL A 291 -16.70 3.66 -6.27
N ILE A 292 -16.65 2.80 -5.26
CA ILE A 292 -15.91 3.04 -4.00
C ILE A 292 -14.42 3.20 -4.29
N SER A 293 -13.86 2.39 -5.18
CA SER A 293 -12.43 2.41 -5.52
C SER A 293 -11.93 3.77 -6.01
N THR A 294 -12.80 4.61 -6.57
CA THR A 294 -12.48 6.01 -6.90
C THR A 294 -12.14 6.82 -5.64
N PHE A 295 -12.99 6.76 -4.62
CA PHE A 295 -12.80 7.49 -3.36
C PHE A 295 -11.62 6.94 -2.56
N GLN A 296 -11.45 5.61 -2.57
CA GLN A 296 -10.29 4.96 -1.96
C GLN A 296 -8.98 5.47 -2.57
N GLY A 297 -8.92 5.53 -3.92
CA GLY A 297 -7.76 6.04 -4.64
C GLY A 297 -7.45 7.50 -4.30
N ILE A 298 -8.45 8.39 -4.31
CA ILE A 298 -8.25 9.80 -3.94
C ILE A 298 -7.72 9.91 -2.50
N ASN A 299 -8.34 9.20 -1.54
CA ASN A 299 -7.94 9.27 -0.14
C ASN A 299 -6.53 8.71 0.08
N GLN A 300 -6.22 7.53 -0.46
CA GLN A 300 -4.93 6.86 -0.26
C GLN A 300 -3.75 7.71 -0.76
N TYR A 301 -4.01 8.57 -1.74
CA TYR A 301 -2.99 9.28 -2.50
C TYR A 301 -3.07 10.81 -2.40
N THR A 302 -3.95 11.33 -1.54
CA THR A 302 -4.13 12.78 -1.37
C THR A 302 -2.84 13.43 -0.86
N ASN A 303 -2.44 14.54 -1.46
CA ASN A 303 -1.26 15.32 -1.05
C ASN A 303 0.06 14.54 -1.01
N ASP A 304 0.19 13.38 -1.68
CA ASP A 304 1.51 12.76 -1.82
C ASP A 304 2.28 13.41 -2.97
N ASN A 305 3.61 13.44 -2.88
CA ASN A 305 4.45 14.22 -3.79
C ASN A 305 4.69 13.53 -5.15
N ARG A 306 3.64 12.95 -5.73
CA ARG A 306 3.66 12.31 -7.04
C ARG A 306 3.13 13.24 -8.13
N GLY A 307 4.00 14.13 -8.60
CA GLY A 307 3.72 15.00 -9.75
C GLY A 307 2.50 15.91 -9.56
N SER A 308 1.79 16.22 -10.65
CA SER A 308 0.64 17.13 -10.62
C SER A 308 -0.57 16.60 -9.85
N ALA A 309 -0.66 15.28 -9.65
CA ALA A 309 -1.70 14.64 -8.85
C ALA A 309 -1.66 15.09 -7.37
N HIS A 310 -0.47 15.48 -6.88
CA HIS A 310 -0.27 16.06 -5.55
C HIS A 310 -1.26 17.19 -5.22
N PHE A 311 -1.65 17.97 -6.24
CA PHE A 311 -2.57 19.11 -6.10
C PHE A 311 -3.96 18.81 -6.67
N GLN A 312 -4.00 18.06 -7.77
CA GLN A 312 -5.19 17.92 -8.59
C GLN A 312 -6.04 16.70 -8.27
N LEU A 313 -5.54 15.73 -7.50
CA LEU A 313 -6.26 14.52 -7.10
C LEU A 313 -6.24 14.38 -5.58
N THR A 314 -6.74 15.41 -4.90
CA THR A 314 -6.78 15.47 -3.43
C THR A 314 -8.20 15.38 -2.90
N LEU A 315 -8.35 14.99 -1.63
CA LEU A 315 -9.65 15.04 -0.95
C LEU A 315 -10.23 16.46 -0.96
N GLN A 316 -9.39 17.48 -0.83
CA GLN A 316 -9.82 18.88 -0.88
C GLN A 316 -10.37 19.23 -2.24
N ALA A 317 -9.65 18.93 -3.33
CA ALA A 317 -10.11 19.22 -4.68
C ALA A 317 -11.39 18.47 -5.04
N MET A 318 -11.53 17.21 -4.58
CA MET A 318 -12.76 16.44 -4.73
C MET A 318 -13.94 17.13 -4.03
N CYS A 319 -13.76 17.52 -2.76
CA CYS A 319 -14.85 18.12 -2.00
C CYS A 319 -15.19 19.54 -2.45
N ASP A 320 -14.22 20.35 -2.88
CA ASP A 320 -14.49 21.66 -3.49
C ASP A 320 -15.35 21.51 -4.75
N MET A 321 -15.10 20.48 -5.56
CA MET A 321 -15.90 20.16 -6.75
C MET A 321 -17.32 19.70 -6.38
N VAL A 322 -17.46 18.76 -5.45
CA VAL A 322 -18.77 18.24 -5.01
C VAL A 322 -19.61 19.37 -4.39
N ASP A 323 -19.04 20.12 -3.44
CA ASP A 323 -19.74 21.21 -2.77
C ASP A 323 -20.16 22.32 -3.77
N GLY A 324 -19.34 22.57 -4.79
CA GLY A 324 -19.64 23.54 -5.86
C GLY A 324 -20.77 23.13 -6.81
N LEU A 325 -21.10 21.84 -6.91
CA LEU A 325 -22.12 21.31 -7.82
C LEU A 325 -23.46 21.02 -7.16
N GLN A 326 -23.57 21.19 -5.84
CA GLN A 326 -24.72 20.75 -5.05
C GLN A 326 -26.08 21.33 -5.53
N GLN A 327 -26.10 22.54 -6.07
CA GLN A 327 -27.34 23.19 -6.53
C GLN A 327 -27.70 22.88 -7.97
N SER A 328 -26.75 22.42 -8.79
CA SER A 328 -26.93 22.21 -10.23
C SER A 328 -27.11 20.75 -10.60
N MET A 329 -26.70 19.81 -9.75
CA MET A 329 -26.64 18.38 -10.05
C MET A 329 -27.12 17.55 -8.86
N ASP A 330 -27.86 16.46 -9.09
CA ASP A 330 -28.28 15.60 -7.99
C ASP A 330 -27.11 14.80 -7.37
N ASP A 331 -27.33 14.24 -6.19
CA ASP A 331 -26.27 13.55 -5.43
C ASP A 331 -25.64 12.35 -6.18
N ILE A 332 -26.40 11.62 -7.02
CA ILE A 332 -25.87 10.43 -7.71
C ILE A 332 -25.01 10.82 -8.91
N HIS A 333 -25.42 11.85 -9.66
CA HIS A 333 -24.61 12.40 -10.75
C HIS A 333 -23.34 13.09 -10.21
N GLN A 334 -23.37 13.67 -9.01
CA GLN A 334 -22.16 14.19 -8.37
C GLN A 334 -21.16 13.07 -8.03
N VAL A 335 -21.62 11.91 -7.54
CA VAL A 335 -20.77 10.72 -7.32
C VAL A 335 -20.16 10.24 -8.65
N ALA A 336 -20.97 10.11 -9.70
CA ALA A 336 -20.47 9.77 -11.03
C ALA A 336 -19.50 10.83 -11.60
N GLY A 337 -19.73 12.11 -11.28
CA GLY A 337 -18.86 13.22 -11.63
C GLY A 337 -17.46 13.11 -11.01
N VAL A 338 -17.35 12.59 -9.77
CA VAL A 338 -16.05 12.29 -9.15
C VAL A 338 -15.29 11.22 -9.94
N MET A 339 -15.98 10.14 -10.33
CA MET A 339 -15.39 9.06 -11.14
C MET A 339 -14.93 9.58 -12.52
N SER A 340 -15.78 10.34 -13.20
CA SER A 340 -15.44 11.03 -14.46
C SER A 340 -14.26 11.99 -14.30
N TRP A 341 -14.15 12.69 -13.16
CA TRP A 341 -13.02 13.56 -12.88
C TRP A 341 -11.71 12.80 -12.75
N VAL A 342 -11.69 11.71 -11.97
CA VAL A 342 -10.50 10.86 -11.80
C VAL A 342 -10.07 10.24 -13.13
N ASN A 343 -11.02 9.80 -13.96
CA ASN A 343 -10.75 9.24 -15.28
C ASN A 343 -10.04 10.21 -16.23
N ARG A 344 -10.08 11.54 -15.99
CA ARG A 344 -9.30 12.52 -16.77
C ARG A 344 -7.79 12.41 -16.56
N PHE A 345 -7.36 11.86 -15.42
CA PHE A 345 -5.95 11.69 -15.07
C PHE A 345 -5.44 10.30 -15.41
N SER A 346 -6.32 9.30 -15.34
CA SER A 346 -6.03 7.93 -15.73
C SER A 346 -7.25 7.38 -16.47
N PRO A 347 -7.32 7.57 -17.80
CA PRO A 347 -8.44 7.07 -18.60
C PRO A 347 -8.63 5.57 -18.37
N THR A 348 -9.88 5.14 -18.26
CA THR A 348 -10.19 3.71 -18.16
C THR A 348 -9.64 2.98 -19.38
N GLY A 349 -9.12 1.77 -19.18
CA GLY A 349 -8.64 0.91 -20.26
C GLY A 349 -9.74 0.36 -21.18
N GLY A 350 -10.96 0.91 -21.12
CA GLY A 350 -12.10 0.47 -21.90
C GLY A 350 -12.03 0.94 -23.36
N ALA A 351 -12.54 0.13 -24.28
CA ALA A 351 -12.83 0.59 -25.63
C ALA A 351 -13.91 1.69 -25.53
N ASN A 352 -13.63 2.88 -26.06
CA ASN A 352 -14.52 4.06 -26.07
C ASN A 352 -14.59 4.91 -24.77
N ASN A 353 -13.62 4.84 -23.85
CA ASN A 353 -13.56 5.66 -22.62
C ASN A 353 -14.70 5.43 -21.59
N CYS A 354 -15.42 4.32 -21.66
CA CYS A 354 -16.43 3.91 -20.66
C CYS A 354 -15.81 3.22 -19.44
N ASN A 355 -16.61 2.95 -18.39
CA ASN A 355 -16.21 2.28 -17.15
C ASN A 355 -16.55 0.77 -17.18
N PRO A 356 -15.56 -0.15 -17.17
CA PRO A 356 -15.82 -1.59 -17.16
C PRO A 356 -16.53 -2.03 -15.88
N ASN A 357 -17.62 -2.79 -16.02
CA ASN A 357 -18.42 -3.26 -14.88
C ASN A 357 -19.03 -4.64 -15.14
N ASN A 358 -18.21 -5.63 -15.48
CA ASN A 358 -18.62 -7.02 -15.64
C ASN A 358 -17.77 -7.93 -14.75
N TYR A 359 -18.39 -8.51 -13.71
CA TYR A 359 -17.67 -9.34 -12.74
C TYR A 359 -17.14 -10.64 -13.34
N THR A 360 -17.91 -11.26 -14.24
CA THR A 360 -17.48 -12.49 -14.92
C THR A 360 -16.24 -12.22 -15.78
N GLN A 361 -16.24 -11.14 -16.56
CA GLN A 361 -15.08 -10.74 -17.37
C GLN A 361 -13.88 -10.35 -16.49
N TYR A 362 -14.11 -9.73 -15.34
CA TYR A 362 -13.06 -9.46 -14.35
C TYR A 362 -12.40 -10.77 -13.90
N ILE A 363 -13.20 -11.77 -13.51
CA ILE A 363 -12.68 -13.08 -13.11
C ILE A 363 -11.92 -13.75 -14.26
N GLU A 364 -12.49 -13.82 -15.46
CA GLU A 364 -11.85 -14.41 -16.64
C GLU A 364 -10.49 -13.76 -16.94
N THR A 365 -10.40 -12.43 -16.78
CA THR A 365 -9.16 -11.68 -16.98
C THR A 365 -8.08 -12.10 -15.99
N PHE A 366 -8.39 -12.12 -14.69
CA PHE A 366 -7.41 -12.39 -13.64
C PHE A 366 -7.21 -13.89 -13.35
N GLN A 367 -7.98 -14.77 -13.99
CA GLN A 367 -7.76 -16.22 -13.97
C GLN A 367 -6.50 -16.63 -14.74
N SER A 368 -6.08 -15.84 -15.74
CA SER A 368 -4.85 -16.16 -16.47
C SER A 368 -3.64 -16.15 -15.54
N GLY A 369 -2.94 -17.27 -15.48
CA GLY A 369 -1.64 -17.38 -14.83
C GLY A 369 -0.47 -17.01 -15.73
N ASP A 370 -0.69 -16.72 -17.01
CA ASP A 370 0.42 -16.39 -17.90
C ASP A 370 1.07 -15.03 -17.56
N TYR A 371 2.28 -14.84 -18.07
CA TYR A 371 3.04 -13.60 -17.88
C TYR A 371 2.89 -12.60 -19.05
N ALA A 372 1.87 -12.75 -19.90
CA ALA A 372 1.71 -11.94 -21.10
C ALA A 372 1.25 -10.52 -20.78
N ASN A 373 0.42 -10.33 -19.75
CA ASN A 373 -0.02 -9.01 -19.29
C ASN A 373 0.51 -8.73 -17.87
N PRO A 374 1.51 -7.84 -17.72
CA PRO A 374 2.09 -7.50 -16.41
C PRO A 374 1.07 -6.95 -15.41
N GLY A 375 0.10 -6.14 -15.85
CA GLY A 375 -0.93 -5.60 -14.96
C GLY A 375 -1.86 -6.68 -14.40
N VAL A 376 -2.21 -7.66 -15.23
CA VAL A 376 -2.99 -8.84 -14.81
C VAL A 376 -2.19 -9.71 -13.85
N GLN A 377 -0.93 -10.02 -14.18
CA GLN A 377 -0.03 -10.79 -13.34
C GLN A 377 0.14 -10.18 -11.95
N GLU A 378 0.48 -8.90 -11.88
CA GLU A 378 0.75 -8.21 -10.61
C GLU A 378 -0.51 -8.16 -9.74
N SER A 379 -1.68 -7.96 -10.36
CA SER A 379 -2.96 -7.98 -9.64
C SER A 379 -3.30 -9.39 -9.15
N ARG A 380 -3.14 -10.42 -9.98
CA ARG A 380 -3.32 -11.83 -9.58
C ARG A 380 -2.39 -12.21 -8.43
N SER A 381 -1.15 -11.76 -8.48
CA SER A 381 -0.15 -11.95 -7.42
C SER A 381 -0.59 -11.32 -6.11
N TRP A 382 -1.10 -10.08 -6.18
CA TRP A 382 -1.62 -9.42 -4.99
C TRP A 382 -2.84 -10.15 -4.40
N ILE A 383 -3.79 -10.57 -5.26
CA ILE A 383 -4.98 -11.30 -4.81
C ILE A 383 -4.57 -12.65 -4.18
N TRP A 384 -3.52 -13.30 -4.68
CA TRP A 384 -2.98 -14.50 -4.04
C TRP A 384 -2.52 -14.22 -2.60
N LEU A 385 -1.76 -13.15 -2.37
CA LEU A 385 -1.29 -12.79 -1.03
C LEU A 385 -2.44 -12.43 -0.10
N THR A 386 -3.47 -11.73 -0.57
CA THR A 386 -4.64 -11.40 0.25
C THR A 386 -5.44 -12.66 0.61
N CYS A 387 -5.60 -13.61 -0.31
CA CYS A 387 -6.28 -14.89 -0.06
C CYS A 387 -5.50 -15.85 0.85
N THR A 388 -4.16 -15.83 0.81
CA THR A 388 -3.33 -16.87 1.45
C THR A 388 -2.50 -16.39 2.64
N ALA A 389 -2.37 -15.08 2.87
CA ALA A 389 -1.51 -14.56 3.93
C ALA A 389 -2.02 -13.30 4.63
N LEU A 390 -2.38 -12.28 3.86
CA LEU A 390 -2.59 -10.92 4.38
C LEU A 390 -4.03 -10.64 4.80
N GLY A 391 -5.00 -11.16 4.04
CA GLY A 391 -6.38 -10.69 4.12
C GLY A 391 -6.53 -9.33 3.46
N TYR A 392 -6.91 -8.33 4.25
CA TYR A 392 -7.13 -6.95 3.83
C TYR A 392 -8.32 -6.74 2.92
N PHE A 393 -9.39 -7.51 3.13
CA PHE A 393 -10.65 -7.29 2.44
C PHE A 393 -11.26 -5.97 2.92
N GLN A 394 -11.33 -4.99 2.02
CA GLN A 394 -11.79 -3.62 2.31
C GLN A 394 -13.32 -3.57 2.27
N THR A 395 -13.95 -4.33 3.17
CA THR A 395 -15.41 -4.42 3.26
C THR A 395 -16.02 -3.10 3.71
N THR A 396 -17.32 -2.92 3.49
CA THR A 396 -18.02 -1.69 3.85
C THR A 396 -18.92 -1.86 5.08
N ALA A 397 -18.96 -3.05 5.71
CA ALA A 397 -19.84 -3.36 6.84
C ALA A 397 -19.41 -2.73 8.19
N GLY A 398 -18.63 -1.64 8.15
CA GLY A 398 -18.13 -0.91 9.32
C GLY A 398 -19.13 0.10 9.91
N LEU A 399 -18.88 0.53 11.15
CA LEU A 399 -19.79 1.39 11.91
C LEU A 399 -19.98 2.80 11.31
N GLU A 400 -18.97 3.32 10.61
CA GLU A 400 -19.00 4.68 10.05
C GLU A 400 -18.91 4.70 8.51
N GLY A 401 -18.15 3.77 7.93
CA GLY A 401 -18.03 3.56 6.50
C GLY A 401 -19.29 2.93 5.90
N GLY A 402 -19.96 2.02 6.63
CA GLY A 402 -21.26 1.48 6.24
C GLY A 402 -22.37 2.52 6.21
N ASP A 403 -22.16 3.65 6.89
CA ASP A 403 -23.07 4.78 6.91
C ASP A 403 -22.94 5.63 5.64
N MET A 404 -21.72 5.86 5.14
CA MET A 404 -21.46 6.62 3.91
C MET A 404 -21.62 5.77 2.64
N PHE A 405 -21.00 4.58 2.61
CA PHE A 405 -20.95 3.71 1.44
C PHE A 405 -21.95 2.55 1.48
N GLY A 406 -22.72 2.43 2.57
CA GLY A 406 -23.65 1.32 2.76
C GLY A 406 -22.96 0.01 3.13
N ASN A 407 -23.76 -1.02 3.40
CA ASN A 407 -23.29 -2.41 3.53
C ASN A 407 -23.27 -3.07 2.14
N THR A 408 -22.49 -2.50 1.23
CA THR A 408 -22.49 -2.79 -0.21
C THR A 408 -21.38 -3.71 -0.69
N VAL A 409 -20.34 -3.94 0.11
CA VAL A 409 -19.26 -4.91 -0.23
C VAL A 409 -18.88 -5.69 1.03
N SER A 410 -19.01 -7.01 0.96
CA SER A 410 -18.78 -7.93 2.07
C SER A 410 -17.54 -8.81 1.87
N ASP A 411 -17.12 -9.53 2.91
CA ASP A 411 -16.01 -10.48 2.83
C ASP A 411 -16.29 -11.63 1.84
N SER A 412 -17.57 -12.02 1.66
CA SER A 412 -17.95 -13.07 0.70
C SER A 412 -17.62 -12.70 -0.75
N PHE A 413 -17.67 -11.42 -1.13
CA PHE A 413 -17.29 -10.97 -2.47
C PHE A 413 -15.80 -11.16 -2.73
N TYR A 414 -14.94 -10.95 -1.73
CA TYR A 414 -13.51 -11.20 -1.85
C TYR A 414 -13.18 -12.69 -1.81
N VAL A 415 -13.88 -13.47 -0.97
CA VAL A 415 -13.73 -14.93 -0.93
C VAL A 415 -14.16 -15.58 -2.25
N ASP A 416 -15.23 -15.10 -2.89
CA ASP A 416 -15.64 -15.60 -4.22
C ASP A 416 -14.52 -15.41 -5.25
N GLN A 417 -13.80 -14.29 -5.21
CA GLN A 417 -12.60 -14.09 -6.05
C GLN A 417 -11.50 -15.10 -5.72
N CYS A 418 -11.21 -15.34 -4.42
CA CYS A 418 -10.23 -16.35 -4.03
C CYS A 418 -10.58 -17.74 -4.60
N GLN A 419 -11.85 -18.12 -4.54
CA GLN A 419 -12.33 -19.42 -5.03
C GLN A 419 -12.28 -19.51 -6.56
N LYS A 420 -12.74 -18.48 -7.27
CA LYS A 420 -12.79 -18.47 -8.73
C LYS A 420 -11.43 -18.30 -9.40
N LEU A 421 -10.49 -17.59 -8.76
CA LEU A 421 -9.17 -17.33 -9.34
C LEU A 421 -8.15 -18.44 -9.05
N PHE A 422 -8.32 -19.18 -7.95
CA PHE A 422 -7.28 -20.12 -7.47
C PHE A 422 -7.79 -21.55 -7.29
N ASP A 423 -8.67 -21.78 -6.31
CA ASP A 423 -9.22 -23.09 -6.00
C ASP A 423 -10.49 -22.95 -5.15
N GLN A 424 -11.50 -23.79 -5.40
CA GLN A 424 -12.76 -23.76 -4.66
C GLN A 424 -12.58 -24.00 -3.14
N SER A 425 -11.48 -24.62 -2.72
CA SER A 425 -11.14 -24.81 -1.31
C SER A 425 -10.72 -23.52 -0.59
N PHE A 426 -10.53 -22.40 -1.30
CA PHE A 426 -10.11 -21.12 -0.72
C PHE A 426 -11.33 -20.37 -0.14
N ASP A 427 -12.16 -21.10 0.61
CA ASP A 427 -13.33 -20.56 1.28
C ASP A 427 -12.95 -19.62 2.45
N ILE A 428 -13.96 -19.02 3.10
CA ILE A 428 -13.74 -18.09 4.21
C ILE A 428 -12.98 -18.74 5.38
N THR A 429 -13.14 -20.05 5.59
CA THR A 429 -12.45 -20.78 6.67
C THR A 429 -10.96 -20.90 6.33
N PHE A 430 -10.64 -21.28 5.09
CA PHE A 430 -9.26 -21.32 4.61
C PHE A 430 -8.58 -19.96 4.74
N VAL A 431 -9.22 -18.87 4.25
CA VAL A 431 -8.64 -17.53 4.28
C VAL A 431 -8.42 -17.07 5.73
N LYS A 432 -9.44 -17.19 6.60
CA LYS A 432 -9.32 -16.80 8.02
C LYS A 432 -8.22 -17.58 8.74
N ASN A 433 -8.13 -18.88 8.52
CA ASN A 433 -7.09 -19.71 9.12
C ASN A 433 -5.69 -19.34 8.61
N SER A 434 -5.56 -19.03 7.32
CA SER A 434 -4.30 -18.62 6.71
C SER A 434 -3.82 -17.30 7.29
N VAL A 435 -4.68 -16.28 7.34
CA VAL A 435 -4.37 -14.97 7.94
C VAL A 435 -4.06 -15.11 9.44
N ALA A 436 -4.80 -15.93 10.18
CA ALA A 436 -4.56 -16.15 11.60
C ALA A 436 -3.18 -16.75 11.88
N LYS A 437 -2.69 -17.66 11.04
CA LYS A 437 -1.32 -18.23 11.16
C LYS A 437 -0.26 -17.15 11.03
N TYR A 438 -0.38 -16.26 10.04
CA TYR A 438 0.57 -15.18 9.86
C TYR A 438 0.47 -14.12 10.97
N ARG A 439 -0.75 -13.79 11.42
CA ARG A 439 -0.96 -12.89 12.57
C ARG A 439 -0.31 -13.45 13.84
N GLN A 440 -0.46 -14.75 14.09
CA GLN A 440 0.18 -15.42 15.22
C GLN A 440 1.71 -15.38 15.10
N LYS A 441 2.23 -15.56 13.88
CA LYS A 441 3.66 -15.59 13.60
C LYS A 441 4.35 -14.23 13.78
N TYR A 442 3.73 -13.16 13.27
CA TYR A 442 4.32 -11.82 13.27
C TYR A 442 3.77 -10.91 14.37
N GLY A 443 2.88 -11.41 15.24
CA GLY A 443 2.39 -10.74 16.43
C GLY A 443 1.43 -9.57 16.22
N GLY A 444 1.48 -8.92 15.05
CA GLY A 444 0.75 -7.68 14.77
C GLY A 444 1.41 -6.45 15.40
N ALA A 445 0.83 -5.28 15.16
CA ALA A 445 1.35 -3.98 15.62
C ALA A 445 1.73 -3.94 17.11
N GLN A 446 0.89 -4.50 17.98
CA GLN A 446 1.08 -4.42 19.44
C GLN A 446 2.12 -5.41 19.98
N ASN A 447 2.47 -6.44 19.21
CA ASN A 447 3.41 -7.48 19.63
C ASN A 447 4.64 -7.55 18.72
N TYR A 448 4.94 -6.46 18.01
CA TYR A 448 6.16 -6.36 17.23
C TYR A 448 7.39 -6.51 18.14
N ASN A 449 8.23 -7.51 17.89
CA ASN A 449 9.34 -7.87 18.77
C ASN A 449 10.72 -7.48 18.21
N GLY A 450 10.76 -6.75 17.08
CA GLY A 450 12.01 -6.24 16.51
C GLY A 450 12.63 -5.11 17.32
N THR A 451 13.82 -4.67 16.87
CA THR A 451 14.56 -3.53 17.43
C THR A 451 14.98 -2.57 16.33
N LYS A 452 15.23 -1.30 16.68
CA LYS A 452 15.74 -0.28 15.75
C LYS A 452 14.87 -0.14 14.50
N CYS A 453 13.58 0.15 14.70
CA CYS A 453 12.60 0.27 13.61
C CYS A 453 11.77 1.54 13.76
N VAL A 454 11.50 2.24 12.66
CA VAL A 454 10.64 3.43 12.64
C VAL A 454 9.38 3.16 11.83
N PHE A 455 8.21 3.45 12.42
CA PHE A 455 6.88 3.26 11.85
C PHE A 455 6.16 4.62 11.65
N PRO A 456 6.48 5.38 10.59
CA PRO A 456 5.70 6.56 10.25
C PRO A 456 4.36 6.15 9.61
N ASN A 457 3.26 6.80 10.02
CA ASN A 457 1.92 6.60 9.46
C ASN A 457 1.27 7.94 9.14
N GLY A 458 0.61 8.04 8.00
CA GLY A 458 -0.20 9.20 7.65
C GLY A 458 -1.54 9.22 8.40
N SER A 459 -1.97 10.37 8.91
CA SER A 459 -3.31 10.51 9.51
C SER A 459 -4.45 10.35 8.48
N TYR A 460 -4.20 10.70 7.21
CA TYR A 460 -5.14 10.49 6.10
C TYR A 460 -4.97 9.11 5.44
N ASP A 461 -3.95 8.34 5.82
CA ASP A 461 -3.77 6.98 5.32
C ASP A 461 -4.92 6.07 5.81
N PRO A 462 -5.68 5.41 4.90
CA PRO A 462 -6.74 4.49 5.29
C PRO A 462 -6.21 3.19 5.92
N TRP A 463 -4.92 2.88 5.76
CA TRP A 463 -4.26 1.71 6.35
C TRP A 463 -3.74 1.93 7.77
N LYS A 464 -3.73 3.17 8.28
CA LYS A 464 -3.00 3.55 9.51
C LYS A 464 -3.33 2.66 10.72
N ASP A 465 -4.57 2.21 10.85
CA ASP A 465 -5.01 1.43 12.02
C ASP A 465 -4.45 -0.01 12.03
N LEU A 466 -3.89 -0.47 10.91
CA LEU A 466 -3.15 -1.73 10.84
C LEU A 466 -1.65 -1.56 11.11
N GLY A 467 -1.17 -0.33 11.26
CA GLY A 467 0.21 -0.01 11.57
C GLY A 467 0.54 -0.03 13.05
N LEU A 468 1.84 0.10 13.36
CA LEU A 468 2.31 0.36 14.71
C LEU A 468 2.16 1.85 15.00
N LEU A 469 1.27 2.20 15.93
CA LEU A 469 0.94 3.58 16.27
C LEU A 469 1.82 4.09 17.41
N GLU A 470 1.84 5.41 17.64
CA GLU A 470 2.68 6.04 18.68
C GLU A 470 2.47 5.45 20.08
N LYS A 471 1.23 5.05 20.40
CA LYS A 471 0.87 4.39 21.66
C LYS A 471 1.48 2.99 21.82
N ASP A 472 1.85 2.35 20.71
CA ASP A 472 2.39 0.99 20.65
C ASP A 472 3.93 1.00 20.49
N ALA A 473 4.56 2.19 20.47
CA ALA A 473 6.01 2.33 20.34
C ALA A 473 6.76 1.73 21.55
N ASN A 474 7.91 1.10 21.27
CA ASN A 474 8.78 0.52 22.30
C ASN A 474 10.18 1.16 22.22
N THR A 475 10.32 2.32 22.87
CA THR A 475 11.56 3.10 22.86
C THR A 475 12.73 2.40 23.54
N LYS A 476 12.49 1.41 24.42
CA LYS A 476 13.55 0.58 25.02
C LYS A 476 14.25 -0.29 23.98
N ASN A 477 13.50 -0.73 22.97
CA ASN A 477 14.03 -1.50 21.83
C ASN A 477 14.37 -0.59 20.64
N GLU A 478 14.39 0.74 20.83
CA GLU A 478 14.54 1.72 19.75
C GLU A 478 13.50 1.54 18.63
N VAL A 479 12.29 1.13 19.00
CA VAL A 479 11.12 1.07 18.11
C VAL A 479 10.30 2.34 18.29
N TYR A 480 10.21 3.12 17.22
CA TYR A 480 9.53 4.41 17.20
C TYR A 480 8.36 4.37 16.23
N ALA A 481 7.31 5.12 16.53
CA ALA A 481 6.22 5.41 15.60
C ALA A 481 5.98 6.92 15.53
N LEU A 482 5.46 7.39 14.40
CA LEU A 482 5.22 8.80 14.13
C LEU A 482 3.92 8.97 13.36
N THR A 483 3.06 9.89 13.78
CA THR A 483 1.89 10.29 12.99
C THR A 483 2.19 11.53 12.16
N ILE A 484 1.91 11.46 10.86
CA ILE A 484 2.07 12.56 9.91
C ILE A 484 0.69 13.19 9.68
N GLU A 485 0.47 14.36 10.26
CA GLU A 485 -0.78 15.10 10.12
C GLU A 485 -1.01 15.52 8.66
N LYS A 486 -2.18 15.17 8.14
CA LYS A 486 -2.59 15.24 6.73
C LYS A 486 -1.69 14.48 5.74
N GLY A 487 -0.75 13.67 6.24
CA GLY A 487 0.00 12.73 5.42
C GLY A 487 -0.90 11.60 4.96
N ALA A 488 -0.78 11.20 3.70
CA ALA A 488 -1.45 10.04 3.13
C ALA A 488 -0.53 8.82 3.14
N HIS A 489 -0.81 7.83 2.30
CA HIS A 489 -0.08 6.58 2.28
C HIS A 489 1.36 6.78 1.79
N CYS A 490 2.34 6.44 2.64
CA CYS A 490 3.78 6.50 2.33
C CYS A 490 4.29 7.90 1.92
N SER A 491 3.61 9.00 2.28
CA SER A 491 3.97 10.35 1.83
C SER A 491 5.41 10.75 2.18
N ASP A 492 5.97 10.17 3.24
CA ASP A 492 7.31 10.42 3.72
C ASP A 492 8.43 9.84 2.84
N MET A 493 8.15 8.84 2.00
CA MET A 493 9.15 8.24 1.11
C MET A 493 9.43 9.08 -0.14
N TYR A 494 8.42 9.80 -0.62
CA TYR A 494 8.52 10.58 -1.85
C TYR A 494 9.47 11.77 -1.70
N PRO A 495 9.90 12.41 -2.82
CA PRO A 495 10.77 13.57 -2.76
C PRO A 495 10.24 14.69 -1.87
N ALA A 496 11.13 15.57 -1.42
CA ALA A 496 10.74 16.74 -0.63
C ALA A 496 10.25 17.90 -1.45
N ASP A 497 9.14 18.49 -0.99
CA ASP A 497 8.65 19.74 -1.51
C ASP A 497 8.69 20.80 -0.40
N ASN A 498 9.66 21.71 -0.48
CA ASN A 498 9.83 22.74 0.53
C ASN A 498 8.66 23.72 0.60
N GLU A 499 7.91 23.89 -0.48
CA GLU A 499 6.77 24.80 -0.55
C GLU A 499 5.51 24.10 -0.03
N TYR A 500 5.26 22.87 -0.47
CA TYR A 500 3.97 22.19 -0.29
C TYR A 500 3.96 21.08 0.77
N ASP A 501 5.11 20.55 1.21
CA ASP A 501 5.14 19.61 2.34
C ASP A 501 4.51 20.28 3.58
N SER A 502 3.58 19.56 4.20
CA SER A 502 2.98 19.99 5.46
C SER A 502 4.05 20.17 6.54
N ALA A 503 3.80 21.03 7.52
CA ALA A 503 4.72 21.20 8.65
C ALA A 503 4.98 19.88 9.38
N SER A 504 3.97 19.01 9.47
CA SER A 504 4.11 17.68 10.07
C SER A 504 4.97 16.74 9.21
N LEU A 505 4.82 16.73 7.88
CA LEU A 505 5.67 15.94 6.99
C LEU A 505 7.14 16.38 7.04
N LYS A 506 7.40 17.70 7.03
CA LYS A 506 8.75 18.26 7.21
C LYS A 506 9.36 17.82 8.54
N ALA A 507 8.60 17.93 9.63
CA ALA A 507 9.04 17.53 10.96
C ALA A 507 9.31 16.01 11.06
N ALA A 508 8.42 15.19 10.48
CA ALA A 508 8.55 13.74 10.47
C ALA A 508 9.84 13.31 9.76
N ARG A 509 10.16 13.87 8.59
CA ARG A 509 11.40 13.54 7.86
C ARG A 509 12.65 13.90 8.65
N VAL A 510 12.66 15.03 9.34
CA VAL A 510 13.76 15.41 10.24
C VAL A 510 13.87 14.41 11.39
N GLN A 511 12.76 14.03 12.01
CA GLN A 511 12.75 13.11 13.14
C GLN A 511 13.17 11.69 12.75
N MET A 512 12.66 11.16 11.65
CA MET A 512 13.08 9.87 11.10
C MET A 512 14.57 9.87 10.76
N GLY A 513 15.08 10.95 10.17
CA GLY A 513 16.51 11.09 9.89
C GLY A 513 17.37 11.06 11.17
N LYS A 514 16.86 11.52 12.31
CA LYS A 514 17.55 11.41 13.61
C LYS A 514 17.56 9.96 14.13
N TYR A 515 16.44 9.24 14.02
CA TYR A 515 16.38 7.82 14.38
C TYR A 515 17.28 6.97 13.48
N LEU A 516 17.26 7.21 12.17
CA LEU A 516 18.17 6.56 11.24
C LEU A 516 19.63 6.83 11.64
N ALA A 517 19.97 8.08 11.96
CA ALA A 517 21.31 8.46 12.40
C ALA A 517 21.74 7.71 13.68
N SER A 518 20.84 7.46 14.63
CA SER A 518 21.16 6.67 15.84
C SER A 518 21.38 5.19 15.53
N PHE A 519 20.65 4.62 14.57
CA PHE A 519 20.83 3.22 14.16
C PHE A 519 22.18 2.98 13.47
N ILE A 520 22.62 3.94 12.66
CA ILE A 520 23.86 3.85 11.86
C ILE A 520 25.10 4.36 12.59
N ASP A 521 24.98 4.92 13.79
CA ASP A 521 26.12 5.36 14.60
C ASP A 521 26.93 4.14 15.08
N PRO A 522 28.20 3.99 14.67
CA PRO A 522 29.05 2.88 15.12
C PRO A 522 29.28 2.87 16.63
N SER A 523 29.21 4.03 17.29
CA SER A 523 29.45 4.16 18.74
C SER A 523 28.27 3.63 19.58
N ALA A 524 27.08 3.55 18.99
CA ALA A 524 25.88 3.02 19.65
C ALA A 524 25.93 1.49 19.90
N ASN A 525 26.89 0.77 19.29
CA ASN A 525 27.08 -0.67 19.46
C ASN A 525 28.11 -1.04 20.55
N VAL A 526 28.67 -0.07 21.28
CA VAL A 526 29.56 -0.32 22.42
C VAL A 526 28.75 -0.21 23.72
N GLY A 527 27.89 -1.20 23.96
CA GLY A 527 27.01 -1.28 25.13
C GLY A 527 26.86 -2.70 25.66
N THR A 528 27.74 -3.07 26.60
CA THR A 528 27.67 -4.23 27.52
C THR A 528 27.70 -5.65 26.93
N SER A 529 28.82 -6.05 26.33
CA SER A 529 29.30 -7.43 26.54
C SER A 529 29.88 -7.55 27.95
N SER A 530 29.01 -7.78 28.95
CA SER A 530 29.51 -8.28 30.23
C SER A 530 30.01 -9.70 30.00
N SER A 531 31.33 -9.87 30.08
CA SER A 531 31.99 -11.17 30.07
C SER A 531 31.55 -11.94 31.32
N SER A 532 30.59 -12.86 31.17
CA SER A 532 30.37 -13.89 32.19
C SER A 532 31.50 -14.92 32.11
N THR A 533 32.61 -14.60 32.77
CA THR A 533 33.64 -15.59 33.07
C THR A 533 33.01 -16.61 34.01
N THR A 534 32.66 -17.78 33.46
CA THR A 534 32.12 -18.89 34.25
C THR A 534 33.29 -19.53 35.01
N THR A 535 33.49 -19.11 36.26
CA THR A 535 34.38 -19.80 37.19
C THR A 535 33.61 -20.96 37.81
N THR A 536 33.87 -22.17 37.32
CA THR A 536 33.39 -23.43 37.91
C THR A 536 33.95 -23.55 39.33
N THR A 537 33.09 -23.39 40.34
CA THR A 537 33.41 -23.76 41.71
C THR A 537 32.46 -24.88 42.13
N THR A 538 33.02 -26.08 42.21
CA THR A 538 32.38 -27.28 42.76
C THR A 538 32.19 -27.08 44.26
N THR A 539 30.96 -27.06 44.77
CA THR A 539 30.73 -27.35 46.19
C THR A 539 29.40 -28.07 46.43
N THR A 540 29.58 -29.18 47.13
CA THR A 540 28.73 -30.23 47.67
C THR A 540 27.33 -29.85 48.16
N THR A 541 26.41 -30.79 47.92
CA THR A 541 25.04 -30.91 48.40
C THR A 541 24.90 -30.75 49.92
N THR A 542 23.88 -30.04 50.38
CA THR A 542 23.17 -30.40 51.61
C THR A 542 21.68 -30.05 51.48
N THR A 543 20.86 -31.08 51.61
CA THR A 543 19.40 -31.06 51.62
C THR A 543 18.88 -30.49 52.93
N THR A 544 17.91 -29.57 52.90
CA THR A 544 17.01 -29.36 54.05
C THR A 544 15.61 -28.98 53.57
N THR A 545 14.66 -29.79 54.01
CA THR A 545 13.22 -29.74 53.77
C THR A 545 12.56 -28.80 54.78
N THR A 546 11.65 -27.91 54.35
CA THR A 546 10.53 -27.46 55.21
C THR A 546 9.37 -26.84 54.41
N THR A 547 8.28 -27.61 54.38
CA THR A 547 6.83 -27.29 54.52
C THR A 547 6.19 -25.97 54.07
N THR A 548 5.10 -26.18 53.33
CA THR A 548 3.92 -25.38 53.00
C THR A 548 3.18 -24.72 54.17
N THR A 549 2.61 -23.53 53.91
CA THR A 549 1.30 -23.10 54.45
C THR A 549 0.56 -22.17 53.47
N THR A 550 -0.75 -22.35 53.38
CA THR A 550 -1.71 -21.77 52.44
C THR A 550 -2.69 -20.75 53.08
N SER A 551 -3.00 -19.68 52.33
CA SER A 551 -4.31 -18.94 52.22
C SER A 551 -4.81 -18.05 53.39
N PRO A 552 -5.82 -17.12 53.23
CA PRO A 552 -6.73 -16.82 52.08
C PRO A 552 -7.06 -15.32 51.73
N VAL A 553 -7.55 -15.09 50.48
CA VAL A 553 -8.79 -14.39 49.98
C VAL A 553 -9.49 -13.36 50.94
N ASN A 554 -10.00 -12.14 50.61
CA ASN A 554 -10.86 -11.61 49.51
C ASN A 554 -11.08 -10.05 49.63
N PRO A 555 -12.07 -9.34 48.99
CA PRO A 555 -11.86 -8.05 48.30
C PRO A 555 -12.74 -6.88 48.85
N SER A 556 -12.65 -5.68 48.27
CA SER A 556 -13.80 -4.74 48.22
C SER A 556 -13.56 -3.49 47.35
N ASP A 557 -14.62 -3.15 46.61
CA ASP A 557 -14.98 -1.92 45.89
C ASP A 557 -14.47 -0.56 46.41
N LYS A 558 -14.30 0.40 45.48
CA LYS A 558 -15.22 1.55 45.34
C LYS A 558 -14.89 2.49 44.18
N THR A 559 -15.97 2.82 43.47
CA THR A 559 -16.22 3.97 42.61
C THR A 559 -16.00 5.31 43.31
N THR A 560 -15.51 6.32 42.57
CA THR A 560 -15.98 7.71 42.67
C THR A 560 -15.58 8.53 41.44
N SER A 561 -16.60 9.10 40.82
CA SER A 561 -16.61 10.22 39.88
C SER A 561 -16.18 11.54 40.55
N HIS A 562 -15.45 12.41 39.83
CA HIS A 562 -15.47 13.85 40.11
C HIS A 562 -15.44 14.68 38.82
N VAL A 563 -16.49 15.52 38.72
CA VAL A 563 -16.67 16.68 37.83
C VAL A 563 -16.17 17.93 38.57
N ASN A 564 -15.45 18.81 37.88
CA ASN A 564 -15.50 20.29 37.99
C ASN A 564 -14.46 20.90 37.03
N SER A 565 -14.83 21.65 35.99
CA SER A 565 -15.35 23.03 35.92
C SER A 565 -14.24 24.08 35.67
N LYS A 566 -14.27 24.61 34.44
CA LYS A 566 -13.91 25.96 33.95
C LYS A 566 -12.96 26.84 34.79
N THR A 567 -11.93 27.35 34.11
CA THR A 567 -11.52 28.77 34.21
C THR A 567 -11.10 29.32 32.85
N THR A 568 -11.82 30.33 32.40
CA THR A 568 -11.55 31.18 31.23
C THR A 568 -10.50 32.22 31.60
N THR A 569 -9.55 32.54 30.72
CA THR A 569 -8.79 33.79 30.82
C THR A 569 -8.63 34.41 29.45
N THR A 570 -9.25 35.57 29.31
CA THR A 570 -9.25 36.46 28.16
C THR A 570 -8.04 37.39 28.25
N THR A 571 -7.27 37.54 27.16
CA THR A 571 -6.38 38.68 26.97
C THR A 571 -6.43 39.14 25.52
N THR A 572 -7.10 40.27 25.31
CA THR A 572 -7.07 41.09 24.11
C THR A 572 -5.85 42.00 24.11
N LYS A 573 -5.14 42.13 22.98
CA LYS A 573 -4.52 43.38 22.50
C LYS A 573 -4.26 43.28 20.99
N GLY A 574 -4.71 44.30 20.26
CA GLY A 574 -4.76 44.38 18.80
C GLY A 574 -3.47 44.88 18.13
N PRO A 575 -3.59 45.62 17.00
CA PRO A 575 -3.21 45.11 15.69
C PRO A 575 -1.86 45.67 15.20
N VAL A 576 -1.16 44.89 14.37
CA VAL A 576 0.00 45.35 13.60
C VAL A 576 -0.34 45.25 12.12
N THR A 577 -0.34 46.40 11.47
CA THR A 577 -0.48 46.64 10.02
C THR A 577 0.85 46.45 9.28
N THR A 578 0.73 46.34 7.94
CA THR A 578 1.76 46.30 6.86
C THR A 578 2.22 44.88 6.50
N THR A 579 2.25 44.42 5.24
CA THR A 579 2.10 45.08 3.93
C THR A 579 1.76 43.99 2.89
N LYS A 580 0.87 44.32 1.94
CA LYS A 580 0.55 43.48 0.77
C LYS A 580 1.80 43.27 -0.10
N ASN A 581 2.06 42.03 -0.49
CA ASN A 581 2.67 41.71 -1.76
C ASN A 581 1.76 40.71 -2.49
N SER A 582 1.05 41.26 -3.47
CA SER A 582 0.28 40.58 -4.49
C SER A 582 1.24 39.98 -5.52
N ASN A 583 1.21 38.66 -5.71
CA ASN A 583 1.48 37.96 -6.98
C ASN A 583 1.34 36.45 -6.80
N ALA A 584 0.15 35.91 -7.11
CA ALA A 584 -0.08 34.55 -7.59
C ALA A 584 -1.51 34.45 -8.18
N ALA A 585 -1.83 35.38 -9.08
CA ALA A 585 -3.05 35.36 -9.86
C ALA A 585 -2.86 34.45 -11.07
N TYR A 586 -3.04 33.13 -10.91
CA TYR A 586 -3.27 32.20 -12.03
C TYR A 586 -4.14 30.97 -11.69
N ILE A 587 -4.71 30.86 -10.48
CA ILE A 587 -5.57 29.73 -10.08
C ILE A 587 -7.05 29.92 -10.49
N SER A 588 -7.44 31.11 -10.94
CA SER A 588 -8.85 31.49 -11.10
C SER A 588 -9.48 31.12 -12.47
N GLY A 589 -8.70 30.68 -13.46
CA GLY A 589 -9.22 30.45 -14.82
C GLY A 589 -9.87 29.07 -15.07
N ALA A 590 -9.44 28.02 -14.36
CA ALA A 590 -9.88 26.65 -14.62
C ALA A 590 -11.23 26.31 -13.96
N VAL A 591 -11.54 26.92 -12.80
CA VAL A 591 -12.84 26.80 -12.13
C VAL A 591 -13.96 27.46 -12.96
N LEU A 592 -13.62 28.49 -13.74
CA LEU A 592 -14.53 29.12 -14.71
C LEU A 592 -14.78 28.26 -15.97
N LEU A 593 -13.90 27.30 -16.28
CA LEU A 593 -14.09 26.35 -17.39
C LEU A 593 -15.04 25.20 -17.01
N ALA A 594 -15.12 24.83 -15.72
CA ALA A 594 -16.12 23.91 -15.19
C ALA A 594 -17.55 24.43 -15.40
N SER A 595 -17.72 25.76 -15.35
CA SER A 595 -18.97 26.47 -15.65
C SER A 595 -19.31 26.57 -17.14
N PHE A 596 -18.38 26.28 -18.06
CA PHE A 596 -18.60 26.34 -19.51
C PHE A 596 -18.83 24.95 -20.14
N LEU A 597 -18.29 23.88 -19.55
CA LEU A 597 -18.50 22.51 -20.06
C LEU A 597 -19.78 21.86 -19.52
N TYR A 598 -20.27 22.28 -18.35
CA TYR A 598 -21.65 21.96 -17.92
C TYR A 598 -22.70 22.64 -18.82
N ALA A 599 -22.35 23.74 -19.50
CA ALA A 599 -23.18 24.38 -20.53
C ALA A 599 -23.08 23.71 -21.92
N LEU A 600 -22.16 22.76 -22.07
CA LEU A 600 -22.16 21.76 -23.15
C LEU A 600 -22.75 20.42 -22.68
N ALA A 601 -23.55 20.44 -21.60
CA ALA A 601 -24.66 19.52 -21.45
C ALA A 601 -25.46 19.48 -22.76
N GLN A 602 -25.17 18.45 -23.53
CA GLN A 602 -26.09 17.75 -24.40
C GLN A 602 -26.34 16.38 -23.79
#